data_AF-A0AAU2ZA76-F1
#
_entry.id   AF-A0AAU2ZA76-F1
#
_cell.length_a   1.000
_cell.length_b   1.000
_cell.length_c   1.000
_cell.angle_alpha   90.00
_cell.angle_beta   90.00
_cell.angle_gamma   90.00
#
_symmetry.space_group_name_H-M   'P 1'
#
loop_
_entity.id
_entity.type
_entity.pdbx_description
1 polymer ?
#
loop_
_entity_poly.entity_id
_entity_poly.type
_entity_poly.pdbx_seq_one_letter_code
_entity_poly.pdbx_strand_id
1 'polypeptide(L)'
;MARLDFKTYTIGVTPIRNPVGLLSGLDTHRLTVTVNVTGLGDFDLEAPHRFSGELWAENLPGSSGWLGRLEDANLLALRSEPLSLTLTGAVTDRQIAGLEKLREGRDLTLRLDLVATALRPIEDDWPVRQAQERFTISHSEWSAALVSVEAGAYVDVLVPITDIEPRRVAARRLREAKASLRDGRYEDAVDTSRKVLDAVKQATSATPTALKALKRANKDRDQAERWALVIQSAFDLMSGATHDDAGTTEHFAWSRADATASVAIAAGLLARLEDLPA
;
A
#
# COMPACT_ATOMS: atom_id res chain seq x y z
N MET A 1 -4.65 14.05 23.17
CA MET A 1 -5.96 14.65 23.49
C MET A 1 -5.97 16.11 23.07
N ALA A 2 -6.45 16.30 21.85
CA ALA A 2 -6.70 17.56 21.20
C ALA A 2 -7.90 18.28 21.83
N ARG A 3 -7.88 19.61 21.76
CA ARG A 3 -8.93 20.49 22.27
C ARG A 3 -9.22 21.59 21.26
N LEU A 4 -10.50 21.83 21.00
CA LEU A 4 -11.00 22.92 20.16
C LEU A 4 -11.74 23.92 21.07
N ASP A 5 -11.15 25.08 21.32
CA ASP A 5 -11.63 26.04 22.33
C ASP A 5 -12.49 27.15 21.70
N PHE A 6 -13.78 27.20 22.01
CA PHE A 6 -14.77 28.17 21.51
C PHE A 6 -15.10 29.27 22.53
N LYS A 7 -14.14 29.69 23.37
CA LYS A 7 -14.26 30.67 24.47
C LYS A 7 -15.16 30.21 25.62
N THR A 8 -16.43 29.92 25.37
CA THR A 8 -17.41 29.53 26.40
C THR A 8 -17.45 28.03 26.64
N TYR A 9 -17.03 27.24 25.65
CA TYR A 9 -16.93 25.79 25.74
C TYR A 9 -15.72 25.27 24.98
N THR A 10 -15.35 24.02 25.24
CA THR A 10 -14.27 23.30 24.55
C THR A 10 -14.81 21.98 24.05
N ILE A 11 -14.39 21.57 22.84
CA ILE A 11 -14.59 20.22 22.33
C ILE A 11 -13.31 19.43 22.59
N GLY A 12 -13.36 18.46 23.49
CA GLY A 12 -12.30 17.48 23.68
C GLY A 12 -12.38 16.39 22.61
N VAL A 13 -11.23 15.99 22.09
CA VAL A 13 -11.12 14.94 21.06
C VAL A 13 -10.16 13.86 21.55
N THR A 14 -10.63 12.62 21.53
CA THR A 14 -9.84 11.45 21.95
C THR A 14 -9.96 10.32 20.93
N PRO A 15 -8.87 9.61 20.63
CA PRO A 15 -8.93 8.45 19.74
C PRO A 15 -9.70 7.30 20.41
N ILE A 16 -10.46 6.55 19.63
CA ILE A 16 -11.04 5.29 20.08
C ILE A 16 -10.06 4.13 19.86
N ARG A 17 -10.36 2.95 20.43
CA ARG A 17 -9.68 1.71 20.02
C ARG A 17 -10.08 1.38 18.58
N ASN A 18 -9.11 0.90 17.79
CA ASN A 18 -9.30 0.67 16.35
C ASN A 18 -9.87 1.90 15.63
N PRO A 19 -9.15 3.04 15.65
CA PRO A 19 -9.68 4.28 15.11
C PRO A 19 -9.80 4.26 13.59
N VAL A 20 -9.23 3.28 12.90
CA VAL A 20 -9.22 3.21 11.43
C VAL A 20 -10.01 2.02 10.92
N GLY A 21 -10.87 2.28 9.94
CA GLY A 21 -11.55 1.27 9.15
C GLY A 21 -11.35 1.53 7.66
N LEU A 22 -11.25 0.45 6.89
CA LEU A 22 -11.22 0.49 5.43
C LEU A 22 -12.44 -0.25 4.88
N LEU A 23 -12.91 0.18 3.72
CA LEU A 23 -13.90 -0.55 2.93
C LEU A 23 -13.44 -0.59 1.49
N SER A 24 -13.38 -1.80 0.92
CA SER A 24 -12.97 -1.99 -0.47
C SER A 24 -13.87 -1.26 -1.47
N GLY A 25 -13.26 -0.84 -2.58
CA GLY A 25 -13.88 -0.10 -3.67
C GLY A 25 -13.12 -0.41 -4.97
N LEU A 26 -13.40 0.30 -6.05
CA LEU A 26 -12.75 0.08 -7.35
C LEU A 26 -11.54 1.02 -7.48
N ASP A 27 -10.32 0.52 -7.22
CA ASP A 27 -9.02 1.24 -7.13
C ASP A 27 -8.92 2.32 -6.05
N THR A 28 -10.06 2.75 -5.51
CA THR A 28 -10.21 3.74 -4.45
C THR A 28 -11.11 3.17 -3.37
N HIS A 29 -10.59 3.13 -2.16
CA HIS A 29 -11.22 2.58 -0.98
C HIS A 29 -11.71 3.70 -0.08
N ARG A 30 -12.74 3.39 0.71
CA ARG A 30 -13.22 4.30 1.73
C ARG A 30 -12.39 4.11 2.99
N LEU A 31 -11.69 5.17 3.38
CA LEU A 31 -10.98 5.26 4.64
C LEU A 31 -11.87 5.96 5.67
N THR A 32 -12.00 5.37 6.84
CA THR A 32 -12.75 5.93 7.97
C THR A 32 -11.83 6.12 9.16
N VAL A 33 -11.92 7.27 9.81
CA VAL A 33 -11.25 7.57 11.07
C VAL A 33 -12.31 7.90 12.10
N THR A 34 -12.35 7.15 13.19
CA THR A 34 -13.29 7.34 14.29
C THR A 34 -12.56 7.92 15.50
N VAL A 35 -13.14 8.98 16.07
CA VAL A 35 -12.68 9.60 17.31
C VAL A 35 -13.88 9.86 18.21
N ASN A 36 -13.66 9.98 19.50
CA ASN A 36 -14.66 10.47 20.43
C ASN A 36 -14.53 11.98 20.59
N VAL A 37 -15.66 12.67 20.50
CA VAL A 37 -15.79 14.10 20.78
C VAL A 37 -16.64 14.32 22.04
N THR A 38 -16.27 15.28 22.86
CA THR A 38 -16.99 15.61 24.10
C THR A 38 -17.02 17.11 24.30
N GLY A 39 -18.20 17.67 24.54
CA GLY A 39 -18.38 19.08 24.89
C GLY A 39 -18.11 19.30 26.38
N LEU A 40 -17.34 20.33 26.71
CA LEU A 40 -17.01 20.76 28.06
C LEU A 40 -17.29 22.26 28.20
N GLY A 41 -17.91 22.69 29.30
CA GLY A 41 -18.25 24.10 29.54
C GLY A 41 -19.69 24.43 29.18
N ASP A 42 -19.95 25.69 28.83
CA ASP A 42 -21.30 26.19 28.55
C ASP A 42 -21.57 26.18 27.04
N PHE A 43 -22.22 25.10 26.59
CA PHE A 43 -22.59 24.90 25.20
C PHE A 43 -24.07 24.53 25.09
N ASP A 44 -24.69 24.98 24.00
CA ASP A 44 -26.05 24.59 23.65
C ASP A 44 -26.05 23.15 23.10
N LEU A 45 -26.81 22.27 23.76
CA LEU A 45 -26.97 20.86 23.41
C LEU A 45 -27.58 20.63 22.02
N GLU A 46 -28.19 21.64 21.41
CA GLU A 46 -28.76 21.60 20.07
C GLU A 46 -27.95 22.40 19.04
N ALA A 47 -26.80 22.97 19.40
CA ALA A 47 -25.95 23.67 18.46
C ALA A 47 -25.19 22.66 17.57
N PRO A 48 -25.40 22.66 16.25
CA PRO A 48 -24.70 21.73 15.36
C PRO A 48 -23.30 22.26 15.01
N HIS A 49 -22.37 21.32 14.96
CA HIS A 49 -21.02 21.51 14.45
C HIS A 49 -20.80 20.65 13.22
N ARG A 50 -20.02 21.18 12.27
CA ARG A 50 -19.48 20.40 11.17
C ARG A 50 -18.02 20.09 11.45
N PHE A 51 -17.63 18.84 11.22
CA PHE A 51 -16.25 18.40 11.35
C PHE A 51 -15.67 18.01 10.00
N SER A 52 -14.41 18.36 9.79
CA SER A 52 -13.60 17.90 8.67
C SER A 52 -12.15 17.85 9.12
N GLY A 53 -11.28 17.21 8.36
CA GLY A 53 -9.86 17.24 8.69
C GLY A 53 -8.99 16.73 7.57
N GLU A 54 -7.69 16.74 7.82
CA GLU A 54 -6.70 16.11 6.95
C GLU A 54 -5.98 15.02 7.72
N LEU A 55 -5.74 13.91 7.06
CA LEU A 55 -5.04 12.77 7.65
C LEU A 55 -3.64 12.65 7.07
N TRP A 56 -2.69 12.46 7.97
CA TRP A 56 -1.27 12.34 7.66
C TRP A 56 -0.71 11.09 8.34
N ALA A 57 0.12 10.34 7.64
CA ALA A 57 0.98 9.33 8.23
C ALA A 57 2.33 9.97 8.58
N GLU A 58 2.75 9.84 9.83
CA GLU A 58 4.02 10.37 10.33
C GLU A 58 5.12 9.30 10.28
N ASN A 59 6.38 9.74 10.37
CA ASN A 59 7.57 8.87 10.40
C ASN A 59 7.79 8.03 9.13
N LEU A 60 7.38 8.54 7.96
CA LEU A 60 7.63 7.92 6.66
C LEU A 60 8.78 8.65 5.94
N PRO A 61 9.98 8.03 5.81
CA PRO A 61 11.12 8.67 5.16
C PRO A 61 10.82 9.07 3.70
N GLY A 62 11.13 10.31 3.33
CA GLY A 62 11.01 10.78 1.94
C GLY A 62 9.58 10.98 1.43
N SER A 63 8.58 10.96 2.31
CA SER A 63 7.17 11.21 1.98
C SER A 63 6.62 12.39 2.78
N SER A 64 5.69 13.15 2.19
CA SER A 64 4.92 14.14 2.96
C SER A 64 3.97 13.49 3.96
N GLY A 65 3.65 12.20 3.76
CA GLY A 65 2.72 11.46 4.60
C GLY A 65 1.25 11.82 4.41
N TRP A 66 0.91 12.76 3.52
CA TRP A 66 -0.48 13.18 3.32
C TRP A 66 -1.32 12.05 2.72
N LEU A 67 -2.41 11.68 3.38
CA LEU A 67 -3.34 10.63 2.93
C LEU A 67 -4.58 11.21 2.28
N GLY A 68 -4.99 12.40 2.69
CA GLY A 68 -6.11 13.11 2.08
C GLY A 68 -6.97 13.85 3.09
N ARG A 69 -8.04 14.45 2.58
CA ARG A 69 -9.07 15.11 3.37
C ARG A 69 -10.11 14.10 3.83
N LEU A 70 -10.55 14.23 5.07
CA LEU A 70 -11.66 13.50 5.65
C LEU A 70 -12.81 14.46 5.97
N GLU A 71 -14.04 14.01 5.78
CA GLU A 71 -15.24 14.78 6.11
C GLU A 71 -16.23 13.92 6.89
N ASP A 72 -16.93 14.55 7.83
CA ASP A 72 -18.14 13.96 8.40
C ASP A 72 -19.29 14.11 7.40
N ALA A 73 -20.11 13.07 7.27
CA ALA A 73 -21.34 13.12 6.49
C ALA A 73 -22.47 13.84 7.22
N ASN A 74 -22.37 13.94 8.56
CA ASN A 74 -23.43 14.45 9.40
C ASN A 74 -23.03 15.75 10.10
N LEU A 75 -24.04 16.46 10.62
CA LEU A 75 -23.85 17.49 11.61
C LEU A 75 -23.94 16.87 12.99
N LEU A 76 -23.08 17.30 13.90
CA LEU A 76 -23.01 16.73 15.24
C LEU A 76 -23.34 17.81 16.27
N ALA A 77 -24.36 17.54 17.09
CA ALA A 77 -24.68 18.36 18.25
C ALA A 77 -23.87 17.87 19.44
N LEU A 78 -23.21 18.80 20.15
CA LEU A 78 -22.33 18.45 21.26
C LEU A 78 -23.10 17.87 22.45
N ARG A 79 -22.46 16.97 23.18
CA ARG A 79 -22.93 16.43 24.46
C ARG A 79 -21.79 16.37 25.45
N SER A 80 -22.14 16.39 26.74
CA SER A 80 -21.17 16.22 27.83
C SER A 80 -20.66 14.78 27.92
N GLU A 81 -21.35 13.84 27.29
CA GLU A 81 -20.92 12.46 27.12
C GLU A 81 -20.16 12.28 25.80
N PRO A 82 -19.19 11.34 25.74
CA PRO A 82 -18.47 11.04 24.51
C PRO A 82 -19.39 10.58 23.39
N LEU A 83 -19.31 11.26 22.25
CA LEU A 83 -19.96 10.89 20.99
C LEU A 83 -18.91 10.41 19.99
N SER A 84 -19.19 9.33 19.27
CA SER A 84 -18.32 8.87 18.20
C SER A 84 -18.53 9.69 16.93
N LEU A 85 -17.48 10.40 16.53
CA LEU A 85 -17.37 11.12 15.26
C LEU A 85 -16.61 10.23 14.27
N THR A 86 -17.23 9.93 13.13
CA THR A 86 -16.59 9.18 12.03
C THR A 86 -16.33 10.10 10.86
N LEU A 87 -15.06 10.33 10.55
CA LEU A 87 -14.62 11.09 9.39
C LEU A 87 -14.29 10.12 8.26
N THR A 88 -14.76 10.42 7.07
CA THR A 88 -14.60 9.55 5.89
C THR A 88 -13.81 10.26 4.80
N GLY A 89 -12.89 9.53 4.18
CA GLY A 89 -12.16 9.98 2.99
C GLY A 89 -11.91 8.83 2.03
N ALA A 90 -11.15 9.13 0.99
CA ALA A 90 -10.76 8.18 -0.03
C ALA A 90 -9.25 7.88 0.09
N VAL A 91 -8.88 6.62 -0.13
CA VAL A 91 -7.48 6.20 -0.24
C VAL A 91 -7.35 5.23 -1.42
N THR A 92 -6.28 5.37 -2.20
CA THR A 92 -6.03 4.50 -3.36
C THR A 92 -5.17 3.30 -3.00
N ASP A 93 -5.24 2.23 -3.81
CA ASP A 93 -4.31 1.09 -3.72
C ASP A 93 -2.84 1.55 -3.67
N ARG A 94 -2.48 2.54 -4.50
CA ARG A 94 -1.12 3.08 -4.54
C ARG A 94 -0.71 3.77 -3.24
N GLN A 95 -1.63 4.46 -2.58
CA GLN A 95 -1.35 5.08 -1.28
C GLN A 95 -1.21 4.02 -0.20
N ILE A 96 -2.06 2.98 -0.20
CA ILE A 96 -1.95 1.85 0.74
C ILE A 96 -0.63 1.11 0.55
N ALA A 97 -0.28 0.74 -0.69
CA ALA A 97 0.98 0.06 -1.00
C ALA A 97 2.21 0.93 -0.67
N GLY A 98 2.12 2.25 -0.91
CA GLY A 98 3.16 3.20 -0.54
C GLY A 98 3.35 3.31 0.98
N LEU A 99 2.24 3.31 1.73
CA LEU A 99 2.26 3.25 3.20
C LEU A 99 2.92 1.98 3.70
N GLU A 100 2.52 0.82 3.17
CA GLU A 100 3.10 -0.48 3.56
C GLU A 100 4.60 -0.55 3.27
N LYS A 101 5.02 -0.05 2.11
CA LYS A 101 6.43 0.03 1.74
C LYS A 101 7.23 0.81 2.77
N LEU A 102 6.78 2.01 3.12
CA LEU A 102 7.53 2.93 3.98
C LEU A 102 7.46 2.55 5.46
N ARG A 103 6.39 1.85 5.85
CA ARG A 103 6.19 1.33 7.20
C ARG A 103 7.14 0.18 7.52
N GLU A 104 7.50 -0.65 6.53
CA GLU A 104 8.40 -1.80 6.70
C GLU A 104 7.98 -2.72 7.86
N GLY A 105 6.67 -2.91 8.05
CA GLY A 105 6.14 -3.76 9.13
C GLY A 105 6.05 -3.10 10.51
N ARG A 106 6.53 -1.86 10.71
CA ARG A 106 6.43 -1.11 11.98
C ARG A 106 5.00 -0.64 12.30
N ASP A 107 4.74 -0.13 13.50
CA ASP A 107 3.45 0.50 13.79
C ASP A 107 3.23 1.77 12.96
N LEU A 108 1.96 2.06 12.64
CA LEU A 108 1.57 3.22 11.83
C LEU A 108 1.15 4.37 12.75
N THR A 109 1.90 5.47 12.73
CA THR A 109 1.51 6.69 13.45
C THR A 109 0.76 7.63 12.52
N LEU A 110 -0.47 7.98 12.89
CA LEU A 110 -1.30 8.92 12.15
C LEU A 110 -1.49 10.21 12.93
N ARG A 111 -1.50 11.33 12.20
CA ARG A 111 -1.91 12.65 12.68
C ARG A 111 -3.17 13.07 11.95
N LEU A 112 -4.19 13.42 12.72
CA LEU A 112 -5.43 14.03 12.26
C LEU A 112 -5.39 15.53 12.57
N ASP A 113 -5.35 16.33 11.51
CA ASP A 113 -5.50 17.79 11.59
C ASP A 113 -7.00 18.09 11.48
N LEU A 114 -7.67 18.22 12.62
CA LEU A 114 -9.12 18.35 12.73
C LEU A 114 -9.55 19.83 12.71
N VAL A 115 -10.62 20.10 11.98
CA VAL A 115 -11.30 21.40 11.90
C VAL A 115 -12.75 21.21 12.34
N ALA A 116 -13.18 21.99 13.33
CA ALA A 116 -14.57 22.09 13.74
C ALA A 116 -15.12 23.47 13.39
N THR A 117 -16.31 23.50 12.80
CA THR A 117 -17.04 24.73 12.48
C THR A 117 -18.36 24.73 13.23
N ALA A 118 -18.54 25.67 14.14
CA ALA A 118 -19.83 25.93 14.77
C ALA A 118 -20.77 26.54 13.72
N LEU A 119 -21.96 25.99 13.57
CA LEU A 119 -22.94 26.48 12.60
C LEU A 119 -23.93 27.49 13.21
N ARG A 120 -23.86 27.69 14.52
CA ARG A 120 -24.52 28.82 15.18
C ARG A 120 -23.53 29.98 15.36
N PRO A 121 -24.01 31.23 15.30
CA PRO A 121 -23.19 32.39 15.61
C PRO A 121 -22.58 32.27 17.00
N ILE A 122 -21.31 32.62 17.11
CA ILE A 122 -20.62 32.83 18.39
C ILE A 122 -20.41 34.32 18.49
N GLU A 123 -20.94 34.92 19.55
CA GLU A 123 -20.89 36.36 19.75
C GLU A 123 -19.43 36.85 19.77
N ASP A 124 -19.14 37.84 18.90
CA ASP A 124 -17.82 38.45 18.72
C ASP A 124 -16.67 37.43 18.56
N ASP A 125 -16.92 36.32 17.86
CA ASP A 125 -15.91 35.30 17.64
C ASP A 125 -15.99 34.59 16.27
N TRP A 126 -14.85 34.07 15.84
CA TRP A 126 -14.76 33.27 14.62
C TRP A 126 -15.31 31.85 14.88
N PRO A 127 -16.18 31.29 14.02
CA PRO A 127 -16.84 30.01 14.30
C PRO A 127 -16.00 28.77 13.99
N VAL A 128 -14.71 28.91 13.66
CA VAL A 128 -13.85 27.79 13.28
C VAL A 128 -12.74 27.59 14.30
N ARG A 129 -12.50 26.33 14.69
CA ARG A 129 -11.36 25.91 15.51
C ARG A 129 -10.64 24.73 14.88
N GLN A 130 -9.35 24.64 15.18
CA GLN A 130 -8.48 23.59 14.67
C GLN A 130 -7.72 22.93 15.82
N ALA A 131 -7.50 21.63 15.72
CA ALA A 131 -6.70 20.89 16.67
C ALA A 131 -6.03 19.68 15.99
N GLN A 132 -4.92 19.22 16.54
CA GLN A 132 -4.20 18.06 16.02
C GLN A 132 -4.26 16.92 17.02
N GLU A 133 -4.72 15.75 16.58
CA GLU A 133 -4.66 14.53 17.38
C GLU A 133 -3.74 13.50 16.71
N ARG A 134 -2.94 12.81 17.52
CA ARG A 134 -2.08 11.72 17.07
C ARG A 134 -2.50 10.42 17.70
N PHE A 135 -2.45 9.35 16.93
CA PHE A 135 -2.65 8.01 17.42
C PHE A 135 -1.81 7.01 16.64
N THR A 136 -1.39 5.97 17.33
CA THR A 136 -0.61 4.88 16.76
C THR A 136 -1.51 3.66 16.60
N ILE A 137 -1.46 3.08 15.41
CA ILE A 137 -2.14 1.84 15.05
C ILE A 137 -1.08 0.76 15.06
N SER A 138 -1.31 -0.27 15.87
CA SER A 138 -0.40 -1.41 15.91
C SER A 138 -0.35 -2.12 14.55
N HIS A 139 0.76 -2.80 14.28
CA HIS A 139 0.88 -3.63 13.07
C HIS A 139 -0.33 -4.58 12.90
N SER A 140 -0.78 -5.23 13.97
CA SER A 140 -1.92 -6.17 13.93
C SER A 140 -3.24 -5.50 13.59
N GLU A 141 -3.53 -4.32 14.14
CA GLU A 141 -4.77 -3.59 13.86
C GLU A 141 -4.79 -3.07 12.42
N TRP A 142 -3.65 -2.57 11.95
CA TRP A 142 -3.50 -2.12 10.57
C TRP A 142 -3.65 -3.28 9.58
N SER A 143 -3.00 -4.42 9.83
CA SER A 143 -3.16 -5.62 9.02
C SER A 143 -4.61 -6.11 8.98
N ALA A 144 -5.33 -6.06 10.11
CA ALA A 144 -6.75 -6.39 10.13
C ALA A 144 -7.60 -5.44 9.26
N ALA A 145 -7.25 -4.15 9.23
CA ALA A 145 -7.91 -3.19 8.35
C ALA A 145 -7.62 -3.49 6.86
N LEU A 146 -6.40 -3.89 6.51
CA LEU A 146 -6.02 -4.22 5.13
C LEU A 146 -6.80 -5.42 4.57
N VAL A 147 -7.09 -6.45 5.40
CA VAL A 147 -7.89 -7.62 4.97
C VAL A 147 -9.24 -7.21 4.37
N SER A 148 -9.85 -6.12 4.84
CA SER A 148 -11.13 -5.61 4.31
C SER A 148 -11.03 -4.98 2.93
N VAL A 149 -9.84 -4.51 2.55
CA VAL A 149 -9.50 -4.03 1.19
C VAL A 149 -9.09 -5.21 0.31
N GLU A 150 -8.33 -6.13 0.88
CA GLU A 150 -7.76 -7.34 0.26
C GLU A 150 -8.74 -8.54 0.22
N ALA A 151 -10.05 -8.32 0.16
CA ALA A 151 -11.03 -9.43 0.07
C ALA A 151 -10.90 -10.28 -1.23
N GLY A 152 -9.92 -9.97 -2.10
CA GLY A 152 -9.25 -10.96 -2.94
C GLY A 152 -7.77 -11.03 -2.53
N ALA A 153 -7.25 -12.22 -2.20
CA ALA A 153 -5.85 -12.37 -1.79
C ALA A 153 -4.91 -11.96 -2.95
N TYR A 154 -4.31 -10.78 -2.84
CA TYR A 154 -3.27 -10.30 -3.74
C TYR A 154 -1.95 -10.22 -2.98
N VAL A 155 -0.84 -10.57 -3.64
CA VAL A 155 0.51 -10.32 -3.12
C VAL A 155 1.06 -9.13 -3.89
N ASP A 156 1.15 -7.98 -3.24
CA ASP A 156 1.78 -6.80 -3.82
C ASP A 156 3.29 -6.93 -3.78
N VAL A 157 3.89 -7.09 -4.96
CA VAL A 157 5.34 -7.03 -5.10
C VAL A 157 5.76 -5.63 -5.50
N LEU A 158 6.33 -4.90 -4.54
CA LEU A 158 6.84 -3.56 -4.75
C LEU A 158 8.09 -3.60 -5.63
N VAL A 159 8.07 -2.85 -6.73
CA VAL A 159 9.21 -2.77 -7.65
C VAL A 159 10.19 -1.69 -7.17
N PRO A 160 11.48 -2.01 -6.93
CA PRO A 160 12.48 -1.05 -6.47
C PRO A 160 12.60 0.18 -7.38
N ILE A 161 12.80 1.35 -6.76
CA ILE A 161 13.42 2.51 -7.40
C ILE A 161 14.91 2.41 -7.04
N THR A 162 15.77 2.32 -8.05
CA THR A 162 17.20 2.08 -7.87
C THR A 162 17.98 2.82 -8.95
N ASP A 163 19.16 3.30 -8.58
CA ASP A 163 20.10 3.98 -9.49
C ASP A 163 20.99 2.98 -10.25
N ILE A 164 20.92 1.68 -9.90
CA ILE A 164 21.66 0.62 -10.57
C ILE A 164 21.02 0.34 -11.93
N GLU A 165 21.72 0.69 -13.00
CA GLU A 165 21.16 0.73 -14.35
C GLU A 165 20.44 -0.56 -14.78
N PRO A 166 21.02 -1.76 -14.64
CA PRO A 166 20.33 -2.99 -15.02
C PRO A 166 19.02 -3.22 -14.26
N ARG A 167 18.98 -2.88 -12.95
CA ARG A 167 17.79 -3.06 -12.11
C ARG A 167 16.71 -2.03 -12.44
N ARG A 168 17.11 -0.79 -12.76
CA ARG A 168 16.22 0.28 -13.22
C ARG A 168 15.56 -0.06 -14.55
N VAL A 169 16.31 -0.60 -15.50
CA VAL A 169 15.79 -1.09 -16.79
C VAL A 169 14.82 -2.26 -16.57
N ALA A 170 15.17 -3.20 -15.70
CA ALA A 170 14.30 -4.32 -15.34
C ALA A 170 12.97 -3.85 -14.71
N ALA A 171 13.02 -2.85 -13.80
CA ALA A 171 11.83 -2.25 -13.22
C ALA A 171 10.93 -1.58 -14.28
N ARG A 172 11.51 -0.94 -15.30
CA ARG A 172 10.74 -0.38 -16.43
C ARG A 172 10.07 -1.49 -17.24
N ARG A 173 10.81 -2.54 -17.60
CA ARG A 173 10.28 -3.71 -18.32
C ARG A 173 9.15 -4.39 -17.56
N LEU A 174 9.23 -4.48 -16.24
CA LEU A 174 8.15 -5.06 -15.44
C LEU A 174 6.85 -4.23 -15.52
N ARG A 175 6.95 -2.90 -15.62
CA ARG A 175 5.77 -2.04 -15.87
C ARG A 175 5.20 -2.25 -17.27
N GLU A 176 6.07 -2.43 -18.27
CA GLU A 176 5.67 -2.77 -19.64
C GLU A 176 4.95 -4.13 -19.69
N ALA A 177 5.47 -5.16 -18.99
CA ALA A 177 4.84 -6.47 -18.89
C ALA A 177 3.45 -6.39 -18.23
N LYS A 178 3.30 -5.60 -17.16
CA LYS A 178 2.01 -5.34 -16.51
C LYS A 178 1.02 -4.65 -17.47
N ALA A 179 1.50 -3.72 -18.30
CA ALA A 179 0.66 -3.08 -19.32
C ALA A 179 0.21 -4.09 -20.39
N SER A 180 1.12 -4.92 -20.91
CA SER A 180 0.77 -5.99 -21.87
C SER A 180 -0.25 -6.97 -21.30
N LEU A 181 -0.10 -7.38 -20.03
CA LEU A 181 -1.08 -8.25 -19.35
C LEU A 181 -2.47 -7.60 -19.26
N ARG A 182 -2.53 -6.30 -18.92
CA ARG A 182 -3.79 -5.54 -18.88
C ARG A 182 -4.43 -5.45 -20.27
N ASP A 183 -3.61 -5.26 -21.30
CA ASP A 183 -4.08 -5.08 -22.68
C ASP A 183 -4.40 -6.41 -23.39
N GLY A 184 -4.35 -7.55 -22.68
CA GLY A 184 -4.64 -8.88 -23.24
C GLY A 184 -3.53 -9.48 -24.10
N ARG A 185 -2.35 -8.85 -24.15
CA ARG A 185 -1.17 -9.31 -24.90
C ARG A 185 -0.34 -10.23 -24.01
N TYR A 186 -0.81 -11.46 -23.83
CA TYR A 186 -0.27 -12.40 -22.84
C TYR A 186 1.15 -12.87 -23.19
N GLU A 187 1.40 -13.21 -24.45
CA GLU A 187 2.73 -13.60 -24.92
C GLU A 187 3.74 -12.47 -24.76
N ASP A 188 3.40 -11.24 -25.17
CA ASP A 188 4.22 -10.04 -24.92
C ASP A 188 4.52 -9.84 -23.43
N ALA A 189 3.56 -10.12 -22.55
CA ALA A 189 3.74 -10.00 -21.11
C ALA A 189 4.73 -11.04 -20.58
N VAL A 190 4.69 -12.28 -21.10
CA VAL A 190 5.64 -13.35 -20.75
C VAL A 190 7.04 -13.04 -21.29
N ASP A 191 7.17 -12.69 -22.57
CA ASP A 191 8.46 -12.30 -23.18
C ASP A 191 9.08 -11.11 -22.46
N THR A 192 8.29 -10.10 -22.12
CA THR A 192 8.78 -8.93 -21.37
C THR A 192 9.17 -9.32 -19.94
N SER A 193 8.44 -10.22 -19.27
CA SER A 193 8.80 -10.77 -17.95
C SER A 193 10.12 -11.55 -18.00
N ARG A 194 10.36 -12.33 -19.07
CA ARG A 194 11.64 -13.00 -19.31
C ARG A 194 12.80 -12.00 -19.38
N LYS A 195 12.61 -10.87 -20.06
CA LYS A 195 13.61 -9.79 -20.16
C LYS A 195 13.89 -9.09 -18.83
N VAL A 196 13.01 -9.19 -17.83
CA VAL A 196 13.28 -8.74 -16.45
C VAL A 196 14.30 -9.68 -15.79
N LEU A 197 14.16 -10.99 -16.02
CA LEU A 197 15.03 -12.01 -15.42
C LEU A 197 16.48 -11.95 -15.90
N ASP A 198 16.78 -11.30 -17.04
CA ASP A 198 18.16 -11.05 -17.47
C ASP A 198 18.97 -10.31 -16.38
N ALA A 199 18.39 -9.24 -15.82
CA ALA A 199 19.04 -8.45 -14.77
C ALA A 199 19.20 -9.26 -13.47
N VAL A 200 18.20 -10.07 -13.14
CA VAL A 200 18.23 -10.96 -11.97
C VAL A 200 19.33 -12.01 -12.12
N LYS A 201 19.42 -12.67 -13.29
CA LYS A 201 20.45 -13.67 -13.59
C LYS A 201 21.84 -13.09 -13.51
N GLN A 202 22.04 -11.89 -14.07
CA GLN A 202 23.32 -11.19 -14.04
C GLN A 202 23.74 -10.85 -12.61
N ALA A 203 22.84 -10.24 -11.82
CA ALA A 203 23.13 -9.81 -10.45
C ALA A 203 23.42 -10.98 -9.49
N THR A 204 22.81 -12.14 -9.72
CA THR A 204 22.92 -13.31 -8.83
C THR A 204 23.89 -14.37 -9.33
N SER A 205 24.48 -14.20 -10.52
CA SER A 205 25.21 -15.28 -11.21
C SER A 205 24.40 -16.59 -11.28
N ALA A 206 23.09 -16.49 -11.54
CA ALA A 206 22.17 -17.63 -11.44
C ALA A 206 22.54 -18.76 -12.42
N THR A 207 22.88 -18.45 -13.67
CA THR A 207 23.18 -19.47 -14.68
C THR A 207 24.33 -20.41 -14.28
N PRO A 208 25.56 -19.92 -14.01
CA PRO A 208 26.65 -20.82 -13.62
C PRO A 208 26.39 -21.53 -12.29
N THR A 209 25.66 -20.90 -11.37
CA THR A 209 25.30 -21.50 -10.07
C THR A 209 24.29 -22.63 -10.25
N ALA A 210 23.25 -22.44 -11.09
CA ALA A 210 22.26 -23.45 -11.42
C ALA A 210 22.90 -24.67 -12.10
N LEU A 211 23.81 -24.45 -13.06
CA LEU A 211 24.53 -25.54 -13.73
C LEU A 211 25.38 -26.38 -12.77
N LYS A 212 26.00 -25.75 -11.75
CA LYS A 212 26.69 -26.48 -10.68
C LYS A 212 25.71 -27.23 -9.79
N ALA A 213 24.61 -26.58 -9.39
CA ALA A 213 23.59 -27.15 -8.51
C ALA A 213 22.90 -28.38 -9.11
N LEU A 214 22.67 -28.41 -10.43
CA LEU A 214 22.09 -29.55 -11.14
C LEU A 214 22.92 -30.83 -11.02
N LYS A 215 24.24 -30.72 -10.84
CA LYS A 215 25.15 -31.87 -10.65
C LYS A 215 25.15 -32.40 -9.21
N ARG A 216 24.51 -31.70 -8.27
CA ARG A 216 24.44 -32.06 -6.85
C ARG A 216 23.08 -32.65 -6.51
N ALA A 217 23.04 -33.57 -5.54
CA ALA A 217 21.79 -34.11 -5.04
C ALA A 217 20.98 -33.01 -4.31
N ASN A 218 19.65 -33.09 -4.36
CA ASN A 218 18.75 -32.06 -3.81
C ASN A 218 19.05 -31.73 -2.34
N LYS A 219 19.40 -32.73 -1.53
CA LYS A 219 19.71 -32.58 -0.10
C LYS A 219 21.01 -31.81 0.18
N ASP A 220 21.92 -31.80 -0.78
CA ASP A 220 23.23 -31.17 -0.62
C ASP A 220 23.24 -29.72 -1.12
N ARG A 221 22.14 -29.26 -1.75
CA ARG A 221 22.06 -27.90 -2.30
C ARG A 221 21.81 -26.86 -1.24
N ASP A 222 22.63 -25.81 -1.25
CA ASP A 222 22.44 -24.65 -0.38
C ASP A 222 21.30 -23.73 -0.88
N GLN A 223 21.01 -22.68 -0.10
CA GLN A 223 19.93 -21.74 -0.40
C GLN A 223 20.19 -20.95 -1.70
N ALA A 224 21.44 -20.56 -1.97
CA ALA A 224 21.79 -19.79 -3.17
C ALA A 224 21.64 -20.66 -4.43
N GLU A 225 22.07 -21.91 -4.37
CA GLU A 225 21.90 -22.90 -5.43
C GLU A 225 20.42 -23.19 -5.72
N ARG A 226 19.60 -23.33 -4.68
CA ARG A 226 18.15 -23.52 -4.83
C ARG A 226 17.49 -22.32 -5.50
N TRP A 227 17.86 -21.11 -5.12
CA TRP A 227 17.36 -19.90 -5.76
C TRP A 227 17.84 -19.75 -7.21
N ALA A 228 19.10 -20.08 -7.48
CA ALA A 228 19.64 -20.07 -8.83
C ALA A 228 18.84 -21.02 -9.76
N LEU A 229 18.46 -22.20 -9.26
CA LEU A 229 17.58 -23.12 -9.99
C LEU A 229 16.20 -22.51 -10.26
N VAL A 230 15.57 -21.87 -9.27
CA VAL A 230 14.26 -21.20 -9.46
C VAL A 230 14.35 -20.10 -10.52
N ILE A 231 15.37 -19.24 -10.44
CA ILE A 231 15.59 -18.15 -11.41
C ILE A 231 15.81 -18.73 -12.82
N GLN A 232 16.66 -19.77 -12.93
CA GLN A 232 16.97 -20.39 -14.20
C GLN A 232 15.74 -21.09 -14.81
N SER A 233 14.99 -21.85 -14.03
CA SER A 233 13.75 -22.51 -14.49
C SER A 233 12.68 -21.50 -14.91
N ALA A 234 12.52 -20.39 -14.17
CA ALA A 234 11.61 -19.32 -14.57
C ALA A 234 12.03 -18.68 -15.90
N PHE A 235 13.33 -18.43 -16.08
CA PHE A 235 13.86 -17.90 -17.33
C PHE A 235 13.66 -18.86 -18.50
N ASP A 236 13.92 -20.16 -18.30
CA ASP A 236 13.80 -21.17 -19.36
C ASP A 236 12.33 -21.35 -19.77
N LEU A 237 11.41 -21.37 -18.81
CA LEU A 237 9.97 -21.41 -19.07
C LEU A 237 9.52 -20.22 -19.93
N MET A 238 9.86 -19.00 -19.49
CA MET A 238 9.40 -17.78 -20.17
C MET A 238 10.13 -17.54 -21.50
N SER A 239 11.29 -18.16 -21.73
CA SER A 239 11.99 -18.05 -23.01
C SER A 239 11.19 -18.65 -24.16
N GLY A 240 10.28 -19.59 -23.88
CA GLY A 240 9.38 -20.14 -24.89
C GLY A 240 8.45 -19.10 -25.54
N ALA A 241 8.26 -17.91 -24.94
CA ALA A 241 7.50 -16.82 -25.56
C ALA A 241 8.28 -16.05 -26.63
N THR A 242 9.59 -16.26 -26.75
CA THR A 242 10.45 -15.59 -27.74
C THR A 242 10.91 -16.55 -28.84
N HIS A 243 10.64 -17.85 -28.69
CA HIS A 243 11.16 -18.90 -29.56
C HIS A 243 10.02 -19.66 -30.26
N ASP A 244 10.21 -19.96 -31.54
CA ASP A 244 9.31 -20.78 -32.36
C ASP A 244 10.07 -22.02 -32.86
N ASP A 245 10.70 -22.72 -31.92
CA ASP A 245 11.59 -23.83 -32.21
C ASP A 245 10.76 -25.10 -32.48
N ALA A 246 10.95 -25.67 -33.67
CA ALA A 246 10.22 -26.84 -34.14
C ALA A 246 10.31 -28.02 -33.16
N GLY A 247 9.16 -28.62 -32.82
CA GLY A 247 9.02 -29.72 -31.88
C GLY A 247 9.11 -29.35 -30.40
N THR A 248 9.22 -28.06 -30.04
CA THR A 248 9.31 -27.63 -28.63
C THR A 248 8.37 -26.47 -28.31
N THR A 249 8.68 -25.25 -28.75
CA THR A 249 7.98 -24.03 -28.33
C THR A 249 6.92 -23.56 -29.33
N GLU A 250 6.93 -24.10 -30.56
CA GLU A 250 5.97 -23.77 -31.64
C GLU A 250 4.48 -24.02 -31.31
N HIS A 251 4.21 -24.71 -30.20
CA HIS A 251 2.85 -25.02 -29.73
C HIS A 251 2.49 -24.30 -28.43
N PHE A 252 3.35 -23.42 -27.92
CA PHE A 252 3.08 -22.72 -26.67
C PHE A 252 1.99 -21.67 -26.90
N ALA A 253 0.92 -21.77 -26.11
CA ALA A 253 -0.15 -20.79 -26.09
C ALA A 253 -0.23 -20.18 -24.68
N TRP A 254 0.04 -18.89 -24.57
CA TRP A 254 0.10 -18.20 -23.29
C TRP A 254 -1.28 -17.69 -22.88
N SER A 255 -1.83 -18.26 -21.81
CA SER A 255 -3.08 -17.78 -21.24
C SER A 255 -2.86 -16.54 -20.36
N ARG A 256 -3.97 -15.89 -19.98
CA ARG A 256 -3.96 -14.85 -18.95
C ARG A 256 -3.35 -15.35 -17.63
N ALA A 257 -3.62 -16.59 -17.25
CA ALA A 257 -3.10 -17.16 -16.01
C ALA A 257 -1.57 -17.32 -16.07
N ASP A 258 -1.04 -17.78 -17.19
CA ASP A 258 0.41 -17.95 -17.40
C ASP A 258 1.13 -16.60 -17.41
N ALA A 259 0.56 -15.60 -18.08
CA ALA A 259 1.08 -14.24 -18.09
C ALA A 259 1.03 -13.59 -16.70
N THR A 260 -0.04 -13.81 -15.93
CA THR A 260 -0.14 -13.32 -14.54
C THR A 260 0.93 -13.96 -13.65
N ALA A 261 1.11 -15.28 -13.74
CA ALA A 261 2.14 -15.99 -12.99
C ALA A 261 3.55 -15.52 -13.39
N SER A 262 3.80 -15.30 -14.68
CA SER A 262 5.10 -14.85 -15.18
C SER A 262 5.47 -13.46 -14.68
N VAL A 263 4.51 -12.53 -14.71
CA VAL A 263 4.69 -11.17 -14.17
C VAL A 263 4.96 -11.23 -12.66
N ALA A 264 4.21 -12.05 -11.91
CA ALA A 264 4.40 -12.20 -10.47
C ALA A 264 5.76 -12.81 -10.11
N ILE A 265 6.20 -13.86 -10.82
CA ILE A 265 7.51 -14.48 -10.64
C ILE A 265 8.63 -13.48 -10.94
N ALA A 266 8.55 -12.77 -12.06
CA ALA A 266 9.54 -11.76 -12.44
C ALA A 266 9.61 -10.62 -11.43
N ALA A 267 8.46 -10.14 -10.94
CA ALA A 267 8.39 -9.13 -9.89
C ALA A 267 9.07 -9.62 -8.60
N GLY A 268 8.68 -10.81 -8.11
CA GLY A 268 9.20 -11.36 -6.86
C GLY A 268 10.71 -11.59 -6.92
N LEU A 269 11.21 -12.13 -8.02
CA LEU A 269 12.64 -12.36 -8.22
C LEU A 269 13.43 -11.05 -8.39
N LEU A 270 12.85 -10.02 -8.99
CA LEU A 270 13.48 -8.69 -9.09
C LEU A 270 13.54 -7.99 -7.73
N ALA A 271 12.48 -8.06 -6.92
CA ALA A 271 12.44 -7.45 -5.59
C ALA A 271 13.54 -8.01 -4.66
N ARG A 272 13.90 -9.29 -4.82
CA ARG A 272 15.02 -9.91 -4.09
C ARG A 272 16.39 -9.32 -4.38
N LEU A 273 16.54 -8.51 -5.44
CA LEU A 273 17.78 -7.79 -5.67
C LEU A 273 17.95 -6.60 -4.71
N GLU A 274 16.90 -6.13 -4.02
CA GLU A 274 17.02 -5.02 -3.05
C GLU A 274 18.00 -5.37 -1.91
N ASP A 275 18.01 -6.63 -1.47
CA ASP A 275 18.89 -7.11 -0.40
C ASP A 275 20.33 -7.38 -0.86
N LEU A 276 20.63 -7.23 -2.17
CA LEU A 276 21.94 -7.51 -2.73
C LEU A 276 22.73 -6.23 -2.97
N PRO A 277 24.05 -6.23 -2.65
CA PRO A 277 24.94 -5.09 -2.93
C PRO A 277 24.95 -4.76 -4.43
N ALA A 278 25.30 -3.51 -4.76
CA ALA A 278 25.16 -2.94 -6.11
C ALA A 278 25.83 -3.78 -7.21
#